data_AF-A0A382CM06-F1
#
_entry.id   AF-A0A382CM06-F1
#
_cell.length_a   1.000
_cell.length_b   1.000
_cell.length_c   1.000
_cell.angle_alpha   90.00
_cell.angle_beta   90.00
_cell.angle_gamma   90.00
#
_symmetry.space_group_name_H-M   'P 1'
#
loop_
_entity.id
_entity.type
_entity.pdbx_description
1 polymer ?
#
loop_
_entity_poly.entity_id
_entity_poly.type
_entity_poly.pdbx_seq_one_letter_code
_entity_poly.pdbx_strand_id
1 'polypeptide(L)'
;MTNCLKKTLVSLCLMGVVLGANAQVVVDSSFGSGGALNGPNFQIPDNLGKTVGDNLFHSFAEFSLQTGQSATFTGPDAIQNILGRVTGSKVSEIDGLIKSEITGANLYLLNPKGFLFGENAKVDVDGAFTVSARESIRLGEEGSFNAVNPDQSVFV
;
A
#
# COMPACT_ATOMS: atom_id res chain seq x y z
N MET A 1 51.30 -8.55 -52.09
CA MET A 1 50.23 -9.32 -51.42
C MET A 1 49.87 -8.58 -50.14
N THR A 2 48.90 -7.68 -50.20
CA THR A 2 48.50 -6.79 -49.10
C THR A 2 47.19 -7.30 -48.52
N ASN A 3 47.21 -7.69 -47.24
CA ASN A 3 46.08 -8.30 -46.53
C ASN A 3 45.00 -7.26 -46.19
N CYS A 4 43.76 -7.58 -46.55
CA CYS A 4 42.56 -6.78 -46.27
C CYS A 4 41.90 -7.30 -44.98
N LEU A 5 42.05 -6.58 -43.86
CA LEU A 5 41.49 -6.97 -42.57
C LEU A 5 40.02 -6.48 -42.47
N LYS A 6 39.08 -7.43 -42.48
CA LYS A 6 37.64 -7.19 -42.34
C LYS A 6 37.33 -6.65 -40.93
N LYS A 7 36.69 -5.47 -40.86
CA LYS A 7 36.11 -4.94 -39.62
C LYS A 7 34.71 -5.54 -39.45
N THR A 8 34.55 -6.42 -38.46
CA THR A 8 33.24 -6.92 -38.05
C THR A 8 32.61 -5.90 -37.10
N LEU A 9 31.50 -5.27 -37.50
CA LEU A 9 30.66 -4.50 -36.58
C LEU A 9 29.85 -5.46 -35.71
N VAL A 10 30.04 -5.40 -34.40
CA VAL A 10 29.14 -6.03 -33.42
C VAL A 10 28.06 -5.00 -33.09
N SER A 11 26.82 -5.29 -33.51
CA SER A 11 25.66 -4.47 -33.14
C SER A 11 25.23 -4.83 -31.73
N LEU A 12 25.35 -3.88 -30.80
CA LEU A 12 24.87 -4.00 -29.42
C LEU A 12 23.37 -3.73 -29.41
N CYS A 13 22.56 -4.80 -29.39
CA CYS A 13 21.12 -4.69 -29.26
C CYS A 13 20.79 -4.32 -27.81
N LEU A 14 20.47 -3.05 -27.56
CA LEU A 14 20.04 -2.57 -26.26
C LEU A 14 18.57 -2.98 -26.06
N MET A 15 18.35 -4.16 -25.46
CA MET A 15 17.04 -4.52 -24.93
C MET A 15 16.67 -3.50 -23.85
N GLY A 16 15.78 -2.57 -24.19
CA GLY A 16 15.18 -1.67 -23.22
C GLY A 16 14.43 -2.50 -22.19
N VAL A 17 15.03 -2.67 -21.02
CA VAL A 17 14.30 -3.16 -19.84
C VAL A 17 13.34 -2.04 -19.47
N VAL A 18 12.07 -2.20 -19.85
CA VAL A 18 11.01 -1.34 -19.36
C VAL A 18 10.86 -1.68 -17.88
N LEU A 19 11.49 -0.89 -17.02
CA LEU A 19 11.22 -0.88 -15.58
C LEU A 19 9.82 -0.29 -15.39
N GLY A 20 8.79 -1.08 -15.67
CA GLY A 20 7.44 -0.75 -15.24
C GLY A 20 7.46 -0.68 -13.73
N ALA A 21 7.16 0.50 -13.17
CA ALA A 21 6.88 0.62 -11.75
C ALA A 21 5.61 -0.21 -11.48
N ASN A 22 5.78 -1.45 -11.04
CA ASN A 22 4.67 -2.26 -10.58
C ASN A 22 4.02 -1.49 -9.42
N ALA A 23 2.76 -1.11 -9.55
CA ALA A 23 1.98 -0.75 -8.37
C ALA A 23 2.04 -1.94 -7.42
N GLN A 24 2.32 -1.65 -6.16
CA GLN A 24 2.70 -2.64 -5.19
C GLN A 24 1.93 -2.36 -3.90
N VAL A 25 1.17 -3.36 -3.45
CA VAL A 25 0.74 -3.45 -2.07
C VAL A 25 1.72 -4.38 -1.38
N VAL A 26 2.55 -3.82 -0.50
CA VAL A 26 3.59 -4.54 0.23
C VAL A 26 3.32 -4.35 1.70
N VAL A 27 3.04 -5.44 2.41
CA VAL A 27 2.92 -5.43 3.86
C VAL A 27 4.32 -5.35 4.46
N ASP A 28 4.52 -4.50 5.47
CA ASP A 28 5.80 -4.48 6.20
C ASP A 28 5.80 -5.49 7.36
N SER A 29 6.88 -5.54 8.14
CA SER A 29 7.04 -6.51 9.22
C SER A 29 6.47 -6.06 10.57
N SER A 30 5.71 -4.97 10.65
CA SER A 30 5.21 -4.42 11.94
C SER A 30 4.27 -5.38 12.68
N PHE A 31 3.52 -6.20 11.94
CA PHE A 31 2.50 -7.10 12.50
C PHE A 31 2.77 -8.58 12.19
N GLY A 32 3.98 -8.93 11.74
CA GLY A 32 4.35 -10.29 11.41
C GLY A 32 5.27 -10.37 10.20
N SER A 33 5.04 -11.35 9.33
CA SER A 33 5.80 -11.48 8.09
C SER A 33 5.28 -10.48 7.07
N GLY A 34 6.17 -9.59 6.62
CA GLY A 34 5.90 -8.69 5.49
C GLY A 34 6.03 -9.39 4.14
N GLY A 35 5.62 -8.71 3.07
CA GLY A 35 5.74 -9.23 1.72
C GLY A 35 4.83 -8.53 0.72
N ALA A 36 5.13 -8.69 -0.56
CA ALA A 36 4.27 -8.22 -1.64
C ALA A 36 3.03 -9.10 -1.74
N LEU A 37 1.85 -8.48 -1.84
CA LEU A 37 0.61 -9.18 -2.10
C LEU A 37 0.45 -9.49 -3.59
N ASN A 38 -0.29 -10.56 -3.90
CA ASN A 38 -0.57 -10.94 -5.28
C ASN A 38 -1.69 -10.06 -5.86
N GLY A 39 -1.38 -9.36 -6.95
CA GLY A 39 -2.34 -8.54 -7.70
C GLY A 39 -3.06 -9.32 -8.80
N PRO A 40 -3.95 -8.66 -9.58
CA PRO A 40 -4.30 -7.24 -9.49
C PRO A 40 -5.35 -6.93 -8.41
N ASN A 41 -5.94 -7.95 -7.78
CA ASN A 41 -6.95 -7.81 -6.72
C ASN A 41 -6.32 -8.17 -5.36
N PHE A 42 -5.63 -7.21 -4.77
CA PHE A 42 -4.92 -7.37 -3.50
C PHE A 42 -5.93 -7.58 -2.37
N GLN A 43 -5.90 -8.76 -1.75
CA GLN A 43 -6.70 -9.07 -0.57
C GLN A 43 -5.93 -8.68 0.70
N ILE A 44 -6.59 -7.93 1.58
CA ILE A 44 -6.03 -7.44 2.84
C ILE A 44 -6.92 -7.95 3.98
N PRO A 45 -6.81 -9.25 4.34
CA PRO A 45 -7.52 -9.81 5.48
C PRO A 45 -6.94 -9.35 6.82
N ASP A 46 -7.77 -9.43 7.85
CA ASP A 46 -7.45 -9.12 9.25
C ASP A 46 -6.18 -9.81 9.77
N ASN A 47 -5.88 -11.03 9.30
CA ASN A 47 -4.70 -11.78 9.70
C ASN A 47 -3.35 -11.19 9.20
N LEU A 48 -3.36 -10.20 8.30
CA LEU A 48 -2.19 -9.40 7.92
C LEU A 48 -1.97 -8.20 8.83
N GLY A 49 -2.88 -7.97 9.76
CA GLY A 49 -2.89 -6.81 10.65
C GLY A 49 -2.84 -7.19 12.12
N LYS A 50 -3.22 -6.22 12.95
CA LYS A 50 -3.39 -6.37 14.38
C LYS A 50 -4.74 -5.81 14.78
N THR A 51 -5.53 -6.60 15.50
CA THR A 51 -6.82 -6.14 16.05
C THR A 51 -6.66 -5.76 17.53
N VAL A 52 -7.15 -4.58 17.91
CA VAL A 52 -7.27 -4.14 19.30
C VAL A 52 -8.64 -3.50 19.46
N GLY A 53 -9.49 -4.08 20.31
CA GLY A 53 -10.88 -3.65 20.44
C GLY A 53 -11.63 -3.77 19.10
N ASP A 54 -12.23 -2.67 18.67
CA ASP A 54 -12.95 -2.50 17.39
C ASP A 54 -12.06 -1.91 16.27
N ASN A 55 -10.76 -1.77 16.51
CA ASN A 55 -9.79 -1.24 15.55
C ASN A 55 -8.96 -2.38 14.92
N LEU A 56 -8.89 -2.40 13.59
CA LEU A 56 -8.02 -3.28 12.81
C LEU A 56 -6.90 -2.45 12.15
N PHE A 57 -5.66 -2.71 12.56
CA PHE A 57 -4.48 -1.98 12.08
C PHE A 57 -3.72 -2.77 11.01
N HIS A 58 -3.37 -2.11 9.91
CA HIS A 58 -2.51 -2.65 8.85
C HIS A 58 -1.30 -1.75 8.59
N SER A 59 -0.16 -2.35 8.24
CA SER A 59 1.08 -1.63 7.99
C SER A 59 1.71 -2.07 6.68
N PHE A 60 1.96 -1.09 5.81
CA PHE A 60 2.45 -1.31 4.46
C PHE A 60 3.81 -0.63 4.28
N ALA A 61 4.75 -1.32 3.63
CA ALA A 61 5.93 -0.64 3.09
C ALA A 61 5.55 0.20 1.86
N GLU A 62 4.63 -0.30 1.03
CA GLU A 62 4.13 0.40 -0.16
C GLU A 62 2.64 0.13 -0.34
N PHE A 63 1.90 1.15 -0.75
CA PHE A 63 0.46 1.05 -1.05
C PHE A 63 0.13 1.94 -2.24
N SER A 64 0.16 1.36 -3.44
CA SER A 64 -0.23 2.01 -4.69
C SER A 64 -1.07 1.06 -5.54
N LEU A 65 -1.97 1.60 -6.35
CA LEU A 65 -2.87 0.87 -7.23
C LEU A 65 -2.84 1.48 -8.64
N GLN A 66 -2.62 0.67 -9.66
CA GLN A 66 -2.80 1.05 -11.07
C GLN A 66 -4.26 0.89 -11.50
N THR A 67 -4.56 1.43 -12.68
CA THR A 67 -5.84 1.20 -13.39
C THR A 67 -6.20 -0.28 -13.43
N GLY A 68 -7.43 -0.60 -13.03
CA GLY A 68 -7.95 -1.97 -13.02
C GLY A 68 -7.47 -2.84 -11.86
N GLN A 69 -6.64 -2.32 -10.95
CA GLN A 69 -6.28 -3.00 -9.70
C GLN A 69 -7.26 -2.65 -8.57
N SER A 70 -7.30 -3.50 -7.56
CA SER A 70 -8.07 -3.26 -6.34
C SER A 70 -7.32 -3.66 -5.07
N ALA A 71 -7.54 -2.94 -3.98
CA ALA A 71 -7.18 -3.34 -2.63
C ALA A 71 -8.46 -3.52 -1.81
N THR A 72 -8.69 -4.73 -1.31
CA THR A 72 -9.92 -5.09 -0.59
C THR A 72 -9.60 -5.46 0.84
N PHE A 73 -10.05 -4.63 1.79
CA PHE A 73 -9.96 -4.89 3.21
C PHE A 73 -11.11 -5.81 3.65
N THR A 74 -10.77 -6.88 4.37
CA THR A 74 -11.74 -7.88 4.86
C THR A 74 -11.44 -8.21 6.32
N GLY A 75 -12.47 -8.61 7.07
CA GLY A 75 -12.33 -8.93 8.49
C GLY A 75 -13.70 -9.14 9.15
N PRO A 76 -13.74 -9.34 10.47
CA PRO A 76 -14.98 -9.56 11.21
C PRO A 76 -15.89 -8.32 11.25
N ASP A 77 -17.21 -8.52 11.26
CA ASP A 77 -18.23 -7.45 11.35
C ASP A 77 -18.12 -6.58 12.60
N ALA A 78 -17.40 -7.04 13.63
CA ALA A 78 -17.20 -6.28 14.88
C ALA A 78 -16.23 -5.10 14.71
N ILE A 79 -15.44 -5.06 13.63
CA ILE A 79 -14.48 -3.97 13.38
C ILE A 79 -15.23 -2.71 12.97
N GLN A 80 -15.00 -1.62 13.69
CA GLN A 80 -15.57 -0.30 13.41
C GLN A 80 -14.58 0.59 12.65
N ASN A 81 -13.28 0.41 12.85
CA ASN A 81 -12.26 1.20 12.18
C ASN A 81 -11.14 0.32 11.63
N ILE A 82 -10.81 0.53 10.36
CA ILE A 82 -9.65 -0.03 9.69
C ILE A 82 -8.64 1.10 9.57
N LEU A 83 -7.43 0.91 10.10
CA LEU A 83 -6.35 1.90 10.06
C LEU A 83 -5.14 1.33 9.34
N GLY A 84 -4.86 1.84 8.14
CA GLY A 84 -3.67 1.51 7.37
C GLY A 84 -2.61 2.60 7.45
N ARG A 85 -1.33 2.23 7.55
CA ARG A 85 -0.21 3.18 7.40
C ARG A 85 0.76 2.71 6.32
N VAL A 86 1.42 3.67 5.66
CA VAL A 86 2.56 3.43 4.77
C VAL A 86 3.84 3.89 5.48
N THR A 87 4.76 2.97 5.71
CA THR A 87 6.04 3.19 6.40
C THR A 87 7.20 3.46 5.44
N GLY A 88 7.04 3.10 4.17
CA GLY A 88 8.05 3.33 3.14
C GLY A 88 8.17 4.77 2.67
N SER A 89 9.08 4.98 1.73
CA SER A 89 9.46 6.31 1.25
C SER A 89 8.73 6.78 -0.01
N LYS A 90 7.76 5.99 -0.51
CA LYS A 90 7.03 6.28 -1.76
C LYS A 90 5.68 6.95 -1.51
N VAL A 91 5.33 7.85 -2.43
CA VAL A 91 3.96 8.38 -2.55
C VAL A 91 3.00 7.24 -2.90
N SER A 92 1.81 7.26 -2.33
CA SER A 92 0.74 6.34 -2.70
C SER A 92 0.02 6.85 -3.96
N GLU A 93 0.28 6.21 -5.09
CA GLU A 93 -0.41 6.50 -6.36
C GLU A 93 -1.63 5.58 -6.45
N ILE A 94 -2.84 6.15 -6.42
CA ILE A 94 -4.10 5.43 -6.42
C ILE A 94 -4.84 5.74 -7.71
N ASP A 95 -4.80 4.83 -8.67
CA ASP A 95 -5.59 4.87 -9.90
C ASP A 95 -6.46 3.62 -10.05
N GLY A 96 -6.76 2.95 -8.94
CA GLY A 96 -7.59 1.74 -8.87
C GLY A 96 -8.68 1.84 -7.80
N LEU A 97 -9.22 0.69 -7.40
CA LEU A 97 -10.30 0.58 -6.41
C LEU A 97 -9.74 0.32 -5.00
N ILE A 98 -10.06 1.19 -4.05
CA ILE A 98 -9.95 0.89 -2.62
C ILE A 98 -11.32 0.44 -2.12
N LYS A 99 -11.40 -0.75 -1.51
CA LYS A 99 -12.66 -1.35 -1.05
C LYS A 99 -12.56 -1.85 0.38
N SER A 100 -13.61 -1.68 1.16
CA SER A 100 -13.84 -2.42 2.42
C SER A 100 -15.07 -3.32 2.28
N GLU A 101 -14.96 -4.58 2.69
CA GLU A 101 -16.10 -5.50 2.77
C GLU A 101 -16.62 -5.67 4.21
N ILE A 102 -16.02 -4.98 5.18
CA ILE A 102 -16.53 -4.93 6.55
C ILE A 102 -17.63 -3.87 6.59
N THR A 103 -18.87 -4.31 6.81
CA THR A 103 -20.06 -3.44 6.77
C THR A 103 -19.97 -2.37 7.85
N GLY A 104 -20.23 -1.11 7.48
CA GLY A 104 -20.19 0.05 8.39
C GLY A 104 -18.80 0.50 8.87
N ALA A 105 -17.73 -0.25 8.58
CA ALA A 105 -16.39 0.10 9.07
C ALA A 105 -15.83 1.34 8.37
N ASN A 106 -15.26 2.26 9.16
CA ASN A 106 -14.49 3.40 8.66
C ASN A 106 -13.11 2.94 8.19
N LEU A 107 -12.55 3.58 7.16
CA LEU A 107 -11.20 3.32 6.65
C LEU A 107 -10.34 4.59 6.72
N TYR A 108 -9.24 4.50 7.47
CA TYR A 108 -8.23 5.55 7.62
C TYR A 108 -6.92 5.08 7.01
N LEU A 109 -6.36 5.82 6.06
CA LEU A 109 -5.05 5.54 5.47
C LEU A 109 -4.07 6.69 5.71
N LEU A 110 -2.90 6.39 6.25
CA LEU A 110 -1.82 7.34 6.47
C LEU A 110 -0.66 7.04 5.51
N ASN A 111 -0.13 8.06 4.86
CA ASN A 111 1.16 8.01 4.19
C ASN A 111 1.84 9.37 4.32
N PRO A 112 2.94 9.51 5.09
CA PRO A 112 3.66 10.78 5.23
C PRO A 112 4.20 11.36 3.92
N LYS A 113 4.29 10.54 2.86
CA LYS A 113 4.68 10.96 1.51
C LYS A 113 3.50 11.45 0.67
N GLY A 114 2.28 11.25 1.15
CA GLY A 114 1.04 11.70 0.53
C GLY A 114 0.39 10.64 -0.36
N PHE A 115 -0.80 10.98 -0.82
CA PHE A 115 -1.60 10.20 -1.76
C PHE A 115 -1.88 11.04 -3.01
N LEU A 116 -1.72 10.44 -4.18
CA LEU A 116 -2.10 10.99 -5.46
C LEU A 116 -3.20 10.12 -6.05
N PHE A 117 -4.39 10.68 -6.23
CA PHE A 117 -5.53 9.97 -6.82
C PHE A 117 -5.63 10.31 -8.32
N GLY A 118 -5.59 9.27 -9.15
CA GLY A 118 -5.75 9.36 -10.59
C GLY A 118 -7.21 9.37 -11.05
N GLU A 119 -7.42 9.43 -12.37
CA GLU A 119 -8.75 9.55 -12.97
C GLU A 119 -9.62 8.29 -12.81
N ASN A 120 -9.00 7.12 -12.63
CA ASN A 120 -9.68 5.84 -12.49
C ASN A 120 -9.87 5.43 -11.03
N ALA A 121 -9.42 6.27 -10.08
CA ALA A 121 -9.49 5.99 -8.66
C ALA A 121 -10.94 5.87 -8.20
N LYS A 122 -11.23 4.81 -7.45
CA LYS A 122 -12.55 4.55 -6.87
C LYS A 122 -12.41 4.17 -5.41
N VAL A 123 -13.40 4.57 -4.62
CA VAL A 123 -13.52 4.20 -3.21
C VAL A 123 -14.88 3.57 -3.02
N ASP A 124 -14.90 2.34 -2.51
CA ASP A 124 -16.09 1.57 -2.17
C ASP A 124 -15.99 1.15 -0.70
N VAL A 125 -16.38 2.05 0.18
CA VAL A 125 -16.32 1.90 1.64
C VAL A 125 -17.67 2.35 2.17
N ASP A 126 -18.33 1.47 2.94
CA ASP A 126 -19.66 1.73 3.50
C ASP A 126 -19.62 2.78 4.63
N GLY A 127 -18.54 2.79 5.42
CA GLY A 127 -18.27 3.81 6.43
C GLY A 127 -17.55 5.06 5.90
N ALA A 128 -16.97 5.84 6.82
CA ALA A 128 -16.17 7.00 6.44
C ALA A 128 -14.83 6.59 5.82
N PHE A 129 -14.38 7.32 4.79
CA PHE A 129 -13.06 7.16 4.20
C PHE A 129 -12.20 8.40 4.46
N THR A 130 -11.00 8.20 5.02
CA THR A 130 -10.06 9.28 5.34
C THR A 130 -8.66 8.90 4.86
N VAL A 131 -8.00 9.84 4.17
CA VAL A 131 -6.57 9.76 3.86
C VAL A 131 -5.82 10.92 4.50
N SER A 132 -4.60 10.68 4.95
CA SER A 132 -3.79 11.72 5.58
C SER A 132 -2.31 11.61 5.25
N ALA A 133 -1.66 12.77 5.08
CA ALA A 133 -0.21 12.89 4.99
C ALA A 133 0.47 13.05 6.37
N ARG A 134 -0.27 12.86 7.47
CA ARG A 134 0.29 12.94 8.82
C ARG A 134 1.22 11.76 9.10
N GLU A 135 2.21 12.01 9.94
CA GLU A 135 3.11 10.99 10.45
C GLU A 135 2.44 10.05 11.45
N SER A 136 1.38 10.51 12.12
CA SER A 136 0.61 9.69 13.04
C SER A 136 -0.84 10.15 13.19
N ILE A 137 -1.67 9.22 13.64
CA ILE A 137 -3.01 9.50 14.18
C ILE A 137 -2.98 9.23 15.68
N ARG A 138 -3.57 10.12 16.47
CA ARG A 138 -3.78 9.92 17.90
C ARG A 138 -5.06 9.10 18.11
N LEU A 139 -4.98 8.06 18.93
CA LEU A 139 -6.08 7.17 19.26
C LEU A 139 -6.52 7.48 20.69
N GLY A 140 -7.61 8.24 20.84
CA GLY A 140 -8.05 8.73 22.15
C GLY A 140 -7.01 9.63 22.83
N GLU A 141 -6.86 9.48 24.14
CA GLU A 141 -5.91 10.27 24.96
C GLU A 141 -4.50 9.65 25.01
N GLU A 142 -4.41 8.32 24.98
CA GLU A 142 -3.18 7.58 25.30
C GLU A 142 -2.56 6.84 24.10
N GLY A 143 -3.33 6.60 23.03
CA GLY A 143 -2.87 5.82 21.90
C GLY A 143 -2.33 6.66 20.73
N SER A 144 -1.50 6.03 19.91
CA SER A 144 -0.99 6.60 18.67
C SER A 144 -0.67 5.52 17.64
N PHE A 145 -0.97 5.80 16.38
CA PHE A 145 -0.60 4.95 15.24
C PHE A 145 0.34 5.73 14.33
N ASN A 146 1.63 5.36 14.33
CA ASN A 146 2.71 6.13 13.73
C ASN A 146 3.25 5.46 12.46
N ALA A 147 3.33 6.20 11.35
CA ALA A 147 3.83 5.77 10.05
C ALA A 147 5.36 5.91 9.89
N VAL A 148 5.99 6.88 10.57
CA VAL A 148 7.44 7.14 10.45
C VAL A 148 8.24 6.23 11.39
N ASN A 149 7.78 6.11 12.64
CA ASN A 149 8.38 5.26 13.67
C ASN A 149 7.37 4.18 14.09
N PRO A 150 7.18 3.13 13.27
CA PRO A 150 6.14 2.13 13.47
C PRO A 150 6.17 1.45 14.85
N ASP A 151 7.37 1.21 15.38
CA ASP A 151 7.63 0.58 16.69
C ASP A 151 7.26 1.48 17.88
N GLN A 152 7.03 2.78 17.65
CA GLN A 152 6.58 3.72 18.69
C GLN A 152 5.05 3.83 18.75
N SER A 153 4.30 3.00 18.02
CA SER A 153 2.85 3.01 18.07
C SER A 153 2.34 2.42 19.38
N VAL A 154 1.34 3.09 19.95
CA VAL A 154 0.61 2.66 21.16
C VAL A 154 -0.81 2.36 20.73
N PHE A 155 -1.17 1.08 20.73
CA PHE A 155 -2.48 0.62 20.30
C PHE A 155 -3.45 0.60 21.48
N VAL A 156 -4.63 1.16 21.27
CA VAL A 156 -5.74 1.22 22.25
C VAL A 156 -7.05 0.86 21.58
#